data_AF-A0A260Z2B4-F1
#
_entry.id   AF-A0A260Z2B4-F1
#
_cell.length_a   1.000
_cell.length_b   1.000
_cell.length_c   1.000
_cell.angle_alpha   90.00
_cell.angle_beta   90.00
_cell.angle_gamma   90.00
#
_symmetry.space_group_name_H-M   'P 1'
#
loop_
_entity.id
_entity.type
_entity.pdbx_description
1 polymer ?
#
loop_
_entity_poly.entity_id
_entity_poly.type
_entity_poly.pdbx_seq_one_letter_code
_entity_poly.pdbx_strand_id
1 'polypeptide(L)'
;ERHRQMAKNREYARKCVQKKKDLRKQAEMQSMHILRRIQLQQKFNSIKERNGNFAVFLRIMEGNTEAMEQKKVYEGKKLEMNKKYDEMFSADEAVNLNFHRLASSREEFEKAATDLQMKNGVIGTLGSRKIRAKQQMEWRQHLYNISVHEHKLRREIELSKLADEYVRVTVPAAAPLIQSMPKHLLDEIIKNNRTSELEEFYRFVGDNSSIIDDSCNSDVKEEKEETVVK
;
A
#
# COMPACT_ATOMS: atom_id res chain seq x y z
N GLU A 1 16.21 -52.86 -18.40
CA GLU A 1 16.87 -51.65 -17.83
C GLU A 1 16.75 -50.36 -18.64
N ARG A 2 17.37 -50.23 -19.82
CA ARG A 2 17.51 -48.94 -20.54
C ARG A 2 16.19 -48.20 -20.82
N HIS A 3 15.15 -48.91 -21.27
CA HIS A 3 13.82 -48.32 -21.52
C HIS A 3 13.11 -47.85 -20.24
N ARG A 4 13.28 -48.57 -19.11
CA ARG A 4 12.74 -48.15 -17.81
C ARG A 4 13.43 -46.88 -17.32
N GLN A 5 14.74 -46.76 -17.49
CA GLN A 5 15.47 -45.54 -17.12
C GLN A 5 15.07 -44.33 -17.98
N MET A 6 14.87 -44.53 -19.30
CA MET A 6 14.38 -43.46 -20.18
C MET A 6 12.97 -42.98 -19.79
N ALA A 7 12.07 -43.89 -19.40
CA ALA A 7 10.74 -43.53 -18.91
C ALA A 7 10.81 -42.70 -17.62
N LYS A 8 11.63 -43.12 -16.64
CA LYS A 8 11.86 -42.36 -15.40
C LYS A 8 12.41 -40.96 -15.70
N ASN A 9 13.42 -40.84 -16.56
CA ASN A 9 14.00 -39.55 -16.92
C ASN A 9 12.99 -38.61 -17.59
N ARG A 10 12.11 -39.14 -18.46
CA ARG A 10 11.00 -38.37 -19.07
C ARG A 10 10.01 -37.87 -18.02
N GLU A 11 9.68 -38.69 -17.03
CA GLU A 11 8.80 -38.31 -15.94
C GLU A 11 9.42 -37.20 -15.06
N TYR A 12 10.70 -37.34 -14.69
CA TYR A 12 11.43 -36.31 -13.95
C TYR A 12 11.48 -34.98 -14.72
N ALA A 13 11.74 -35.03 -16.03
CA ALA A 13 11.75 -33.83 -16.86
C ALA A 13 10.37 -33.14 -16.87
N ARG A 14 9.27 -33.91 -16.99
CA ARG A 14 7.90 -33.38 -16.90
C ARG A 14 7.63 -32.71 -15.55
N LYS A 15 7.98 -33.38 -14.44
CA LYS A 15 7.83 -32.83 -13.08
C LYS A 15 8.64 -31.55 -12.89
N CYS A 16 9.86 -31.48 -13.41
CA CYS A 16 10.71 -30.29 -13.34
C CYS A 16 10.11 -29.11 -14.12
N VAL A 17 9.61 -29.35 -15.34
CA VAL A 17 8.95 -28.32 -16.15
C VAL A 17 7.69 -27.81 -15.46
N GLN A 18 6.87 -28.71 -14.92
CA GLN A 18 5.66 -28.36 -14.19
C GLN A 18 5.99 -27.52 -12.95
N LYS A 19 6.97 -27.95 -12.14
CA LYS A 19 7.43 -27.19 -10.97
C LYS A 19 7.85 -25.76 -11.33
N LYS A 20 8.59 -25.57 -12.44
CA LYS A 20 8.99 -24.23 -12.91
C LYS A 20 7.79 -23.38 -13.34
N LYS A 21 6.79 -23.99 -13.98
CA LYS A 21 5.55 -23.31 -14.37
C LYS A 21 4.77 -22.86 -13.13
N ASP A 22 4.65 -23.73 -12.13
CA ASP A 22 3.93 -23.45 -10.90
C ASP A 22 4.61 -22.34 -10.08
N LEU A 23 5.94 -22.36 -9.98
CA LEU A 23 6.71 -21.30 -9.32
C LEU A 23 6.50 -19.92 -9.96
N ARG A 24 6.42 -19.85 -11.30
CA ARG A 24 6.11 -18.59 -12.00
C ARG A 24 4.72 -18.10 -11.68
N LYS A 25 3.72 -18.99 -11.77
CA LYS A 25 2.33 -18.65 -11.46
C LYS A 25 2.17 -18.21 -10.00
N GLN A 26 2.85 -18.87 -9.06
CA GLN A 26 2.86 -18.47 -7.66
C GLN A 26 3.44 -17.08 -7.46
N ALA A 27 4.58 -16.77 -8.09
CA ALA A 27 5.19 -15.44 -8.01
C ALA A 27 4.29 -14.35 -8.62
N GLU A 28 3.65 -14.63 -9.75
CA GLU A 28 2.66 -13.74 -10.37
C GLU A 28 1.47 -13.47 -9.42
N MET A 29 0.86 -14.53 -8.89
CA MET A 29 -0.27 -14.42 -7.96
C MET A 29 0.12 -13.65 -6.69
N GLN A 30 1.31 -13.91 -6.13
CA GLN A 30 1.81 -13.20 -4.96
C GLN A 30 1.99 -11.71 -5.26
N SER A 31 2.62 -11.36 -6.38
CA SER A 31 2.77 -9.98 -6.83
C SER A 31 1.41 -9.27 -6.91
N MET A 32 0.43 -9.88 -7.58
CA MET A 32 -0.92 -9.33 -7.72
C MET A 32 -1.64 -9.20 -6.38
N HIS A 33 -1.45 -10.16 -5.46
CA HIS A 33 -2.04 -10.10 -4.13
C HIS A 33 -1.51 -8.91 -3.33
N ILE A 34 -0.19 -8.67 -3.34
CA ILE A 34 0.42 -7.53 -2.66
C ILE A 34 -0.03 -6.21 -3.29
N LEU A 35 -0.13 -6.16 -4.62
CA LEU A 35 -0.66 -4.98 -5.33
C LEU A 35 -2.10 -4.64 -4.91
N ARG A 36 -2.97 -5.65 -4.79
CA ARG A 36 -4.33 -5.45 -4.30
C ARG A 36 -4.35 -4.91 -2.87
N ARG A 37 -3.45 -5.39 -2.00
CA ARG A 37 -3.32 -4.87 -0.62
C ARG A 37 -2.92 -3.39 -0.61
N ILE A 38 -1.98 -2.98 -1.47
CA ILE A 38 -1.60 -1.56 -1.64
C ILE A 38 -2.84 -0.74 -2.03
N GLN A 39 -3.58 -1.17 -3.04
CA GLN A 39 -4.76 -0.45 -3.53
C GLN A 39 -5.84 -0.31 -2.45
N LEU A 40 -6.06 -1.36 -1.67
CA LEU A 40 -6.98 -1.32 -0.52
C LEU A 40 -6.50 -0.32 0.54
N GLN A 41 -5.20 -0.33 0.87
CA GLN A 41 -4.63 0.61 1.84
C GLN A 41 -4.79 2.06 1.38
N GLN A 42 -4.48 2.34 0.12
CA GLN A 42 -4.64 3.68 -0.47
C GLN A 42 -6.09 4.15 -0.43
N LYS A 43 -7.05 3.25 -0.72
CA LYS A 43 -8.47 3.55 -0.63
C LYS A 43 -8.87 3.90 0.81
N PHE A 44 -8.46 3.10 1.80
CA PHE A 44 -8.77 3.39 3.21
C PHE A 44 -8.11 4.68 3.69
N ASN A 45 -6.85 4.93 3.33
CA ASN A 45 -6.14 6.16 3.67
C ASN A 45 -6.85 7.38 3.07
N SER A 46 -7.31 7.30 1.82
CA SER A 46 -8.08 8.39 1.19
C SER A 46 -9.41 8.66 1.89
N ILE A 47 -10.12 7.64 2.38
CA ILE A 47 -11.34 7.82 3.17
C ILE A 47 -11.01 8.53 4.49
N LYS A 48 -9.97 8.09 5.22
CA LYS A 48 -9.51 8.72 6.46
C LYS A 48 -9.15 10.20 6.24
N GLU A 49 -8.36 10.47 5.20
CA GLU A 49 -7.95 11.84 4.86
C GLU A 49 -9.12 12.76 4.51
N ARG A 50 -10.09 12.29 3.72
CA ARG A 50 -11.28 13.08 3.38
C ARG A 50 -12.08 13.43 4.64
N ASN A 51 -12.30 12.46 5.52
CA ASN A 51 -13.05 12.67 6.76
C ASN A 51 -12.29 13.55 7.76
N GLY A 52 -10.97 13.35 7.94
CA GLY A 52 -10.14 14.24 8.78
C GLY A 52 -10.10 15.67 8.24
N ASN A 53 -9.99 15.85 6.92
CA ASN A 53 -10.02 17.17 6.29
C ASN A 53 -11.39 17.85 6.43
N PHE A 54 -12.49 17.08 6.35
CA PHE A 54 -13.83 17.60 6.59
C PHE A 54 -14.01 18.00 8.06
N ALA A 55 -13.53 17.19 9.01
CA ALA A 55 -13.51 17.54 10.43
C ALA A 55 -12.76 18.85 10.72
N VAL A 56 -11.58 19.04 10.13
CA VAL A 56 -10.82 20.30 10.22
C VAL A 56 -11.62 21.47 9.66
N PHE A 57 -12.27 21.29 8.49
CA PHE A 57 -13.12 22.33 7.91
C PHE A 57 -14.25 22.75 8.85
N LEU A 58 -14.98 21.79 9.44
CA LEU A 58 -16.07 22.08 10.39
C LEU A 58 -15.57 22.93 11.57
N ARG A 59 -14.40 22.58 12.12
CA ARG A 59 -13.81 23.31 13.25
C ARG A 59 -13.34 24.72 12.87
N ILE A 60 -12.80 24.90 11.67
CA ILE A 60 -12.40 26.22 11.17
C ILE A 60 -13.63 27.12 11.01
N MET A 61 -14.75 26.58 10.53
CA MET A 61 -16.01 27.33 10.40
C MET A 61 -16.55 27.83 11.75
N GLU A 62 -16.33 27.06 12.83
CA GLU A 62 -16.64 27.47 14.21
C GLU A 62 -15.56 28.38 14.83
N GLY A 63 -14.59 28.85 14.04
CA GLY A 63 -13.55 29.79 14.48
C GLY A 63 -12.32 29.15 15.12
N ASN A 64 -12.20 27.83 15.15
CA ASN A 64 -11.00 27.15 15.65
C ASN A 64 -9.92 27.08 14.57
N THR A 65 -9.05 28.09 14.54
CA THR A 65 -7.95 28.20 13.56
C THR A 65 -6.80 27.22 13.82
N GLU A 66 -6.64 26.71 15.06
CA GLU A 66 -5.62 25.71 15.40
C GLU A 66 -5.83 24.38 14.66
N ALA A 67 -7.07 24.06 14.28
CA ALA A 67 -7.38 22.91 13.45
C ALA A 67 -6.65 22.95 12.09
N MET A 68 -6.33 24.14 11.57
CA MET A 68 -5.55 24.30 10.34
C MET A 68 -4.10 23.83 10.53
N GLU A 69 -3.53 24.01 11.72
CA GLU A 69 -2.16 23.59 12.01
C GLU A 69 -2.04 22.07 12.05
N GLN A 70 -3.04 21.37 12.61
CA GLN A 70 -3.10 19.91 12.60
C GLN A 70 -3.06 19.34 11.16
N LYS A 71 -3.79 19.97 10.23
CA LYS A 71 -3.74 19.60 8.82
C LYS A 71 -2.36 19.84 8.20
N LYS A 72 -1.73 20.99 8.46
CA LYS A 72 -0.38 21.30 7.93
C LYS A 72 0.66 20.31 8.45
N VAL A 73 0.63 19.99 9.75
CA VAL A 73 1.53 19.00 10.36
C VAL A 73 1.34 17.63 9.70
N TYR A 74 0.09 17.20 9.50
CA TYR A 74 -0.21 15.96 8.80
C TYR A 74 0.35 15.94 7.37
N GLU A 75 0.07 16.98 6.58
CA GLU A 75 0.53 17.08 5.19
C GLU A 75 2.08 17.10 5.10
N GLY A 76 2.74 17.80 6.04
CA GLY A 76 4.19 17.82 6.16
C GLY A 76 4.77 16.43 6.46
N LYS A 77 4.27 15.75 7.50
CA LYS A 77 4.68 14.38 7.85
C LYS A 77 4.45 13.40 6.69
N LYS A 78 3.32 13.53 5.99
CA LYS A 78 2.97 12.70 4.83
C LYS A 78 3.96 12.91 3.68
N LEU A 79 4.33 14.15 3.39
CA LEU A 79 5.31 14.47 2.35
C LEU A 79 6.69 13.91 2.69
N GLU A 80 7.14 14.13 3.93
CA GLU A 80 8.42 13.62 4.42
C GLU A 80 8.47 12.08 4.36
N MET A 81 7.38 11.41 4.74
CA MET A 81 7.30 9.97 4.68
C MET A 81 7.38 9.43 3.25
N ASN A 82 6.70 10.07 2.29
CA ASN A 82 6.82 9.68 0.88
C ASN A 82 8.27 9.85 0.39
N LYS A 83 8.88 11.01 0.67
CA LYS A 83 10.27 11.29 0.31
C LYS A 83 11.24 10.24 0.89
N LYS A 84 11.10 9.93 2.18
CA LYS A 84 11.91 8.91 2.87
C LYS A 84 11.83 7.56 2.18
N TYR A 85 10.61 7.10 1.84
CA TYR A 85 10.44 5.81 1.18
C TYR A 85 10.97 5.82 -0.27
N ASP A 86 10.80 6.92 -1.00
CA ASP A 86 11.37 7.06 -2.34
C ASP A 86 12.91 7.03 -2.31
N GLU A 87 13.55 7.65 -1.31
CA GLU A 87 15.00 7.58 -1.09
C GLU A 87 15.45 6.17 -0.68
N MET A 88 14.67 5.47 0.15
CA MET A 88 14.96 4.10 0.56
C MET A 88 14.74 3.08 -0.56
N PHE A 89 14.01 3.41 -1.62
CA PHE A 89 13.68 2.47 -2.69
C PHE A 89 14.91 1.93 -3.42
N SER A 90 15.87 2.80 -3.74
CA SER A 90 17.12 2.40 -4.40
C SER A 90 18.08 1.66 -3.46
N ALA A 91 17.99 1.94 -2.16
CA ALA A 91 18.76 1.28 -1.09
C ALA A 91 18.14 -0.05 -0.62
N ASP A 92 16.91 -0.37 -1.03
CA ASP A 92 16.24 -1.62 -0.67
C ASP A 92 16.96 -2.80 -1.34
N GLU A 93 17.65 -3.60 -0.54
CA GLU A 93 18.50 -4.71 -1.00
C GLU A 93 17.71 -5.70 -1.86
N ALA A 94 16.45 -5.99 -1.50
CA ALA A 94 15.62 -6.94 -2.24
C ALA A 94 15.21 -6.37 -3.60
N VAL A 95 14.85 -5.09 -3.66
CA VAL A 95 14.54 -4.40 -4.92
C VAL A 95 15.78 -4.37 -5.82
N ASN A 96 16.92 -3.93 -5.28
CA ASN A 96 18.16 -3.79 -6.02
C ASN A 96 18.69 -5.13 -6.55
N LEU A 97 18.68 -6.18 -5.71
CA LEU A 97 19.09 -7.52 -6.11
C LEU A 97 18.21 -8.07 -7.24
N ASN A 98 16.89 -7.92 -7.13
CA ASN A 98 15.98 -8.42 -8.16
C ASN A 98 16.02 -7.59 -9.43
N PHE A 99 16.29 -6.28 -9.33
CA PHE A 99 16.54 -5.41 -10.49
C PHE A 99 17.72 -5.92 -11.32
N HIS A 100 18.89 -6.14 -10.69
CA HIS A 100 20.06 -6.64 -11.41
C HIS A 100 19.87 -8.05 -11.97
N ARG A 101 19.18 -8.94 -11.24
CA ARG A 101 18.84 -10.29 -11.73
C ARG A 101 17.87 -10.26 -12.92
N LEU A 102 16.92 -9.32 -12.93
CA LEU A 102 16.03 -9.10 -14.06
C LEU A 102 16.78 -8.54 -15.26
N ALA A 103 17.65 -7.54 -15.06
CA ALA A 103 18.47 -6.96 -16.12
C ALA A 103 19.34 -8.02 -16.80
N SER A 104 20.07 -8.83 -16.01
CA SER A 104 20.85 -9.95 -16.53
C SER A 104 20.00 -10.96 -17.31
N SER A 105 18.80 -11.30 -16.81
CA SER A 105 17.91 -12.22 -17.52
C SER A 105 17.30 -11.64 -18.80
N ARG A 106 17.14 -10.31 -18.89
CA ARG A 106 16.73 -9.61 -20.11
C ARG A 106 17.83 -9.66 -21.16
N GLU A 107 19.07 -9.37 -20.76
CA GLU A 107 20.23 -9.49 -21.66
C GLU A 107 20.39 -10.93 -22.20
N GLU A 108 20.19 -11.94 -21.36
CA GLU A 108 20.22 -13.35 -21.80
C GLU A 108 19.12 -13.68 -22.81
N PHE A 109 17.91 -13.14 -22.61
CA PHE A 109 16.81 -13.30 -23.55
C PHE A 109 17.08 -12.59 -24.87
N GLU A 110 17.60 -11.37 -24.84
CA GLU A 110 17.98 -10.60 -26.01
C GLU A 110 19.08 -11.31 -26.81
N LYS A 111 20.15 -11.76 -26.15
CA LYS A 111 21.21 -12.57 -26.79
C LYS A 111 20.64 -13.82 -27.45
N ALA A 112 19.77 -14.55 -26.76
CA ALA A 112 19.13 -15.76 -27.32
C ALA A 112 18.17 -15.44 -28.49
N ALA A 113 17.53 -14.27 -28.49
CA ALA A 113 16.69 -13.82 -29.59
C ALA A 113 17.53 -13.43 -30.81
N THR A 114 18.62 -12.70 -30.62
CA THR A 114 19.58 -12.31 -31.66
C THR A 114 20.25 -13.54 -32.29
N ASP A 115 20.71 -14.49 -31.47
CA ASP A 115 21.30 -15.76 -31.94
C ASP A 115 20.35 -16.53 -32.87
N LEU A 116 19.06 -16.56 -32.55
CA LEU A 116 18.04 -17.24 -33.35
C LEU A 116 17.83 -16.53 -34.70
N GLN A 117 17.83 -15.19 -34.69
CA GLN A 117 17.65 -14.37 -35.90
C GLN A 117 18.87 -14.45 -36.83
N MET A 118 20.08 -14.35 -36.29
CA MET A 118 21.33 -14.40 -37.06
C MET A 118 21.59 -15.76 -37.73
N LYS A 119 21.03 -16.84 -37.18
CA LYS A 119 21.20 -18.21 -37.72
C LYS A 119 20.01 -18.67 -38.57
N ASN A 120 19.31 -17.74 -39.24
CA ASN A 120 18.14 -17.99 -40.10
C ASN A 120 17.06 -18.87 -39.43
N GLY A 121 16.90 -18.74 -38.11
CA GLY A 121 15.84 -19.42 -37.38
C GLY A 121 15.98 -20.94 -37.34
N VAL A 122 17.19 -21.54 -37.31
CA VAL A 122 17.33 -23.00 -37.04
C VAL A 122 16.63 -23.33 -35.71
N ILE A 123 15.39 -23.84 -35.82
CA ILE A 123 14.35 -23.77 -34.77
C ILE A 123 14.68 -24.64 -33.55
N GLY A 124 15.49 -25.68 -33.72
CA GLY A 124 15.74 -26.71 -32.70
C GLY A 124 16.29 -26.18 -31.36
N THR A 125 17.60 -26.28 -31.15
CA THR A 125 18.23 -25.95 -29.86
C THR A 125 18.15 -24.46 -29.54
N LEU A 126 18.19 -23.58 -30.55
CA LEU A 126 18.12 -22.12 -30.40
C LEU A 126 16.72 -21.63 -30.02
N GLY A 127 15.67 -22.15 -30.65
CA GLY A 127 14.28 -21.84 -30.28
C GLY A 127 13.98 -22.28 -28.85
N SER A 128 14.43 -23.48 -28.47
CA SER A 128 14.33 -23.97 -27.08
C SER A 128 15.07 -23.06 -26.09
N ARG A 129 16.28 -22.59 -26.44
CA ARG A 129 17.06 -21.64 -25.61
C ARG A 129 16.31 -20.32 -25.41
N LYS A 130 15.77 -19.73 -26.48
CA LYS A 130 14.97 -18.49 -26.42
C LYS A 130 13.74 -18.64 -25.52
N ILE A 131 12.99 -19.75 -25.65
CA ILE A 131 11.82 -20.02 -24.81
C ILE A 131 12.23 -20.12 -23.33
N ARG A 132 13.31 -20.84 -23.02
CA ARG A 132 13.80 -20.96 -21.64
C ARG A 132 14.23 -19.61 -21.08
N ALA A 133 14.96 -18.80 -21.87
CA ALA A 133 15.39 -17.47 -21.46
C ALA A 133 14.18 -16.54 -21.22
N LYS A 134 13.15 -16.59 -22.08
CA LYS A 134 11.90 -15.85 -21.88
C LYS A 134 11.21 -16.24 -20.57
N GLN A 135 11.03 -17.54 -20.33
CA GLN A 135 10.41 -18.03 -19.10
C GLN A 135 11.20 -17.64 -17.85
N GLN A 136 12.53 -17.63 -17.93
CA GLN A 136 13.39 -17.18 -16.84
C GLN A 136 13.24 -15.67 -16.59
N MET A 137 13.19 -14.87 -17.66
CA MET A 137 12.97 -13.42 -17.60
C MET A 137 11.60 -13.09 -16.99
N GLU A 138 10.53 -13.77 -17.41
CA GLU A 138 9.19 -13.62 -16.83
C GLU A 138 9.18 -13.93 -15.33
N TRP A 139 9.84 -15.02 -14.92
CA TRP A 139 9.96 -15.35 -13.50
C TRP A 139 10.68 -14.25 -12.72
N ARG A 140 11.82 -13.76 -13.24
CA ARG A 140 12.58 -12.66 -12.61
C ARG A 140 11.77 -11.36 -12.55
N GLN A 141 10.94 -11.09 -13.56
CA GLN A 141 10.05 -9.94 -13.58
C GLN A 141 9.03 -10.02 -12.43
N HIS A 142 8.42 -11.19 -12.20
CA HIS A 142 7.49 -11.36 -11.07
C HIS A 142 8.19 -11.19 -9.71
N LEU A 143 9.40 -11.73 -9.54
CA LEU A 143 10.17 -11.55 -8.30
C LEU A 143 10.54 -10.07 -8.05
N TYR A 144 10.95 -9.36 -9.10
CA TYR A 144 11.17 -7.91 -9.01
C TYR A 144 9.89 -7.16 -8.63
N ASN A 145 8.77 -7.47 -9.27
CA ASN A 145 7.48 -6.85 -8.94
C ASN A 145 7.06 -7.13 -7.49
N ILE A 146 7.31 -8.34 -6.96
CA ILE A 146 7.09 -8.65 -5.54
C ILE A 146 7.89 -7.68 -4.67
N SER A 147 9.21 -7.58 -4.86
CA SER A 147 10.04 -6.68 -4.04
C SER A 147 9.60 -5.21 -4.12
N VAL A 148 9.24 -4.73 -5.32
CA VAL A 148 8.73 -3.36 -5.52
C VAL A 148 7.40 -3.16 -4.79
N HIS A 149 6.49 -4.13 -4.86
CA HIS A 149 5.20 -4.04 -4.19
C HIS A 149 5.34 -4.19 -2.67
N GLU A 150 6.23 -5.03 -2.17
CA GLU A 150 6.49 -5.14 -0.72
C GLU A 150 7.02 -3.82 -0.17
N HIS A 151 7.95 -3.17 -0.87
CA HIS A 151 8.45 -1.86 -0.49
C HIS A 151 7.32 -0.81 -0.45
N LYS A 152 6.51 -0.74 -1.52
CA LYS A 152 5.35 0.16 -1.57
C LYS A 152 4.33 -0.13 -0.48
N LEU A 153 4.08 -1.40 -0.17
CA LEU A 153 3.14 -1.80 0.88
C LEU A 153 3.63 -1.33 2.26
N ARG A 154 4.94 -1.41 2.55
CA ARG A 154 5.50 -0.86 3.80
C ARG A 154 5.22 0.64 3.92
N ARG A 155 5.44 1.39 2.84
CA ARG A 155 5.08 2.82 2.78
C ARG A 155 3.59 3.04 3.07
N GLU A 156 2.70 2.31 2.39
CA GLU A 156 1.26 2.50 2.58
C GLU A 156 0.78 2.13 4.01
N ILE A 157 1.43 1.16 4.67
CA ILE A 157 1.16 0.81 6.06
C ILE A 157 1.51 1.99 6.99
N GLU A 158 2.70 2.58 6.82
CA GLU A 158 3.10 3.75 7.63
C GLU A 158 2.23 4.97 7.35
N LEU A 159 1.89 5.23 6.08
CA LEU A 159 0.94 6.27 5.71
C LEU A 159 -0.44 6.04 6.32
N SER A 160 -0.86 4.78 6.49
CA SER A 160 -2.13 4.48 7.14
C SER A 160 -2.11 4.78 8.62
N LYS A 161 -1.02 4.43 9.32
CA LYS A 161 -0.84 4.79 10.73
C LYS A 161 -0.90 6.30 10.92
N LEU A 162 -0.25 7.06 10.02
CA LEU A 162 -0.29 8.51 10.03
C LEU A 162 -1.72 9.05 9.79
N ALA A 163 -2.47 8.46 8.85
CA ALA A 163 -3.86 8.81 8.62
C ALA A 163 -4.78 8.46 9.82
N ASP A 164 -4.50 7.36 10.52
CA ASP A 164 -5.19 6.99 11.76
C ASP A 164 -4.93 7.98 12.88
N GLU A 165 -3.69 8.40 13.07
CA GLU A 165 -3.31 9.45 14.04
C GLU A 165 -4.05 10.76 13.71
N TYR A 166 -4.06 11.15 12.44
CA TYR A 166 -4.74 12.36 11.99
C TYR A 166 -6.26 12.32 12.27
N VAL A 167 -6.92 11.21 11.93
CA VAL A 167 -8.35 11.02 12.21
C VAL A 167 -8.61 11.03 13.71
N ARG A 168 -7.79 10.34 14.50
CA ARG A 168 -7.93 10.27 15.97
C ARG A 168 -7.88 11.65 16.63
N VAL A 169 -7.08 12.57 16.09
CA VAL A 169 -6.97 13.94 16.61
C VAL A 169 -8.10 14.83 16.10
N THR A 170 -8.48 14.71 14.82
CA THR A 170 -9.37 15.68 14.17
C THR A 170 -10.85 15.34 14.30
N VAL A 171 -11.22 14.07 14.17
CA VAL A 171 -12.61 13.63 14.08
C VAL A 171 -13.36 13.75 15.40
N PRO A 172 -12.85 13.30 16.56
CA PRO A 172 -13.55 13.46 17.83
C PRO A 172 -13.85 14.92 18.16
N ALA A 173 -12.93 15.83 17.85
CA ALA A 173 -13.11 17.27 18.08
C ALA A 173 -14.19 17.91 17.19
N ALA A 174 -14.55 17.28 16.07
CA ALA A 174 -15.61 17.75 15.17
C ALA A 174 -16.93 16.96 15.30
N ALA A 175 -16.91 15.78 15.92
CA ALA A 175 -18.08 14.91 16.07
C ALA A 175 -19.27 15.58 16.80
N PRO A 176 -19.09 16.41 17.84
CA PRO A 176 -20.21 17.12 18.47
C PRO A 176 -20.96 18.04 17.49
N LEU A 177 -20.26 18.62 16.51
CA LEU A 177 -20.84 19.55 15.54
C LEU A 177 -21.83 18.89 14.59
N ILE A 178 -21.78 17.57 14.43
CA ILE A 178 -22.77 16.83 13.63
C ILE A 178 -23.91 16.26 14.47
N GLN A 179 -23.75 16.17 15.80
CA GLN A 179 -24.83 15.79 16.71
C GLN A 179 -25.79 16.97 16.95
N SER A 180 -25.25 18.18 17.06
CA SER A 180 -26.02 19.42 17.22
C SER A 180 -25.52 20.50 16.27
N MET A 181 -25.78 20.34 14.98
CA MET A 181 -25.25 21.24 13.94
C MET A 181 -25.85 22.65 14.03
N PRO A 182 -25.02 23.70 14.21
CA PRO A 182 -25.48 25.07 14.13
C PRO A 182 -26.02 25.39 12.72
N LYS A 183 -27.14 26.12 12.66
CA LYS A 183 -27.78 26.47 11.38
C LYS A 183 -26.84 27.19 10.42
N HIS A 184 -26.04 28.14 10.93
CA HIS A 184 -25.11 28.90 10.12
C HIS A 184 -24.04 28.00 9.44
N LEU A 185 -23.61 26.95 10.13
CA LEU A 185 -22.65 25.98 9.62
C LEU A 185 -23.30 25.08 8.55
N LEU A 186 -24.55 24.66 8.76
CA LEU A 186 -25.31 23.92 7.75
C LEU A 186 -25.54 24.76 6.49
N ASP A 187 -25.93 26.02 6.64
CA ASP A 187 -26.14 26.96 5.53
C ASP A 187 -24.85 27.14 4.71
N GLU A 188 -23.70 27.24 5.38
CA GLU A 188 -22.39 27.31 4.71
C GLU A 188 -22.00 25.98 4.04
N ILE A 189 -22.30 24.82 4.61
CA ILE A 189 -22.07 23.51 3.95
C ILE A 189 -22.87 23.42 2.65
N ILE A 190 -24.15 23.82 2.69
CA ILE A 190 -25.04 23.81 1.52
C ILE A 190 -24.52 24.79 0.46
N LYS A 191 -24.16 26.01 0.87
CA LYS A 191 -23.60 27.05 -0.01
C LYS A 191 -22.30 26.60 -0.68
N ASN A 192 -21.45 25.86 0.03
CA ASN A 192 -20.20 25.32 -0.51
C ASN A 192 -20.39 23.97 -1.24
N ASN A 193 -21.62 23.48 -1.39
CA ASN A 193 -21.96 22.20 -2.04
C ASN A 193 -21.22 20.98 -1.44
N ARG A 194 -21.08 20.94 -0.11
CA ARG A 194 -20.36 19.87 0.62
C ARG A 194 -21.28 18.91 1.36
N THR A 195 -22.56 18.86 1.00
CA THR A 195 -23.56 18.00 1.65
C THR A 195 -23.20 16.52 1.58
N SER A 196 -22.63 16.05 0.47
CA SER A 196 -22.18 14.66 0.33
C SER A 196 -21.01 14.32 1.27
N GLU A 197 -20.11 15.27 1.50
CA GLU A 197 -19.01 15.11 2.46
C GLU A 197 -19.55 15.07 3.90
N LEU A 198 -20.59 15.86 4.20
CA LEU A 198 -21.27 15.79 5.50
C LEU A 198 -21.93 14.42 5.73
N GLU A 199 -22.64 13.89 4.74
CA GLU A 199 -23.23 12.54 4.83
C GLU A 199 -22.18 11.44 4.99
N GLU A 200 -21.06 11.56 4.25
CA GLU A 200 -19.94 10.64 4.39
C GLU A 200 -19.31 10.73 5.79
N PHE A 201 -19.12 11.94 6.31
CA PHE A 201 -18.59 12.18 7.64
C PHE A 201 -19.50 11.64 8.73
N TYR A 202 -20.81 11.82 8.62
CA TYR A 202 -21.77 11.25 9.55
C TYR A 202 -21.67 9.71 9.64
N ARG A 203 -21.62 9.04 8.47
CA ARG A 203 -21.40 7.58 8.42
C ARG A 203 -20.05 7.19 9.02
N PHE A 204 -19.00 7.92 8.67
CA PHE A 204 -17.65 7.66 9.16
C PHE A 204 -17.56 7.75 10.69
N VAL A 205 -18.16 8.77 11.30
CA VAL A 205 -18.24 8.92 12.77
C VAL A 205 -19.00 7.75 13.39
N GLY A 206 -20.15 7.37 12.82
CA GLY A 206 -20.95 6.23 13.30
C GLY A 206 -20.19 4.91 13.28
N ASP A 207 -19.52 4.62 12.16
CA ASP A 207 -18.74 3.39 11.95
C ASP A 207 -17.48 3.32 12.84
N ASN A 208 -16.99 4.46 13.34
CA ASN A 208 -15.76 4.58 14.12
C ASN A 208 -15.99 5.15 15.53
N SER A 209 -17.20 4.99 16.07
CA SER A 209 -17.59 5.50 17.40
C SER A 209 -16.64 5.10 18.54
N SER A 210 -16.04 3.90 18.49
CA SER A 210 -15.05 3.44 19.47
C SER A 210 -13.77 4.30 19.52
N ILE A 211 -13.41 4.99 18.44
CA ILE A 211 -12.25 5.89 18.38
C ILE A 211 -12.56 7.23 19.09
N ILE A 212 -13.84 7.57 19.22
CA ILE A 212 -14.31 8.85 19.75
C ILE A 212 -14.44 8.77 21.27
N ASP A 213 -14.97 7.66 21.80
CA ASP A 213 -15.19 7.46 23.23
C ASP A 213 -13.90 7.34 24.07
N ASP A 214 -12.80 6.85 23.50
CA ASP A 214 -11.51 6.75 24.19
C ASP A 214 -10.86 8.13 24.44
N SER A 215 -11.17 9.14 23.62
CA SER A 215 -10.64 10.51 23.79
C SER A 215 -11.34 11.30 24.90
N CYS A 216 -12.53 10.89 25.32
CA CYS A 216 -13.29 11.54 26.40
C CYS A 216 -12.97 11.00 27.80
N ASN A 217 -12.21 9.90 27.90
CA ASN A 217 -11.89 9.25 29.18
C ASN A 217 -10.44 9.49 29.67
N SER A 218 -9.59 10.18 28.91
CA SER A 218 -8.18 10.43 29.30
C SER A 218 -7.97 11.63 30.23
N ASP A 219 -8.95 12.52 30.38
CA ASP A 219 -8.75 13.82 31.05
C ASP A 219 -9.31 13.90 32.49
N VAL A 220 -9.60 12.76 33.15
CA VAL A 220 -10.22 12.77 34.51
C VAL A 220 -9.42 12.00 35.58
N LYS A 221 -8.12 11.75 35.38
CA LYS A 221 -7.30 11.12 36.44
C LYS A 221 -5.92 11.75 36.60
N GLU A 222 -5.88 13.04 36.91
CA GLU A 222 -4.74 13.62 37.61
C GLU A 222 -5.21 14.86 38.37
N GLU A 223 -5.77 14.63 39.56
CA GLU A 223 -5.68 15.55 40.71
C GLU A 223 -6.40 14.94 41.92
N LYS A 224 -5.60 14.56 42.92
CA LYS A 224 -5.84 14.57 44.38
C LYS A 224 -5.02 13.47 45.06
N GLU A 225 -3.72 13.69 45.17
CA GLU A 225 -3.01 13.23 46.38
C GLU A 225 -3.08 14.38 47.39
N GLU A 226 -4.18 14.41 48.15
CA GLU A 226 -4.23 15.13 49.41
C GLU A 226 -3.38 14.37 50.42
N THR A 227 -2.32 15.04 50.86
CA THR A 227 -1.65 14.86 52.15
C THR A 227 -2.64 14.48 53.26
N VAL A 228 -2.36 13.37 53.95
CA VAL A 228 -2.37 13.18 55.41
C VAL A 228 -1.98 11.72 55.65
N VAL A 229 -0.94 11.44 56.44
CA VAL A 229 -0.99 10.56 57.62
C VAL A 229 0.28 10.78 58.47
N LYS A 230 0.02 11.36 59.66
CA LYS A 230 0.65 11.23 60.98
C LYS A 230 2.15 11.48 61.16
#